data_AF-A0A1F2QQI0-F1
#
_entry.id   AF-A0A1F2QQI0-F1
#
_cell.length_a   1.000
_cell.length_b   1.000
_cell.length_c   1.000
_cell.angle_alpha   90.00
_cell.angle_beta   90.00
_cell.angle_gamma   90.00
#
_symmetry.space_group_name_H-M   'P 1'
#
loop_
_entity.id
_entity.type
_entity.pdbx_description
1 polymer ?
#
loop_
_entity_poly.entity_id
_entity_poly.type
_entity_poly.pdbx_seq_one_letter_code
_entity_poly.pdbx_strand_id
1 'polypeptide(L)' 'MADEQLPFADVVLFEDGFSLPELKWRELIFIGALRPEGDLFVRDPSRPMPSFRLPGLFPEGARFRVRREGPRVRVCRNPD' A
#
# COMPACT_ATOMS: atom_id res chain seq x y z
N MET A 1 7.11 -28.04 -14.32
CA MET A 1 7.31 -27.62 -12.92
C MET A 1 6.75 -26.22 -12.82
N ALA A 2 5.53 -26.08 -12.29
CA ALA A 2 4.96 -24.75 -12.08
C ALA A 2 5.80 -24.10 -10.98
N ASP A 3 6.41 -22.96 -11.26
CA ASP A 3 6.98 -22.10 -10.23
C ASP A 3 5.84 -21.74 -9.28
N GLU A 4 5.75 -22.42 -8.14
CA GLU A 4 5.04 -21.90 -6.97
C GLU A 4 5.83 -20.69 -6.49
N GLN A 5 5.64 -19.56 -7.18
CA GLN A 5 6.02 -18.24 -6.71
C GLN A 5 5.19 -17.98 -5.46
N LEU A 6 5.71 -18.37 -4.30
CA LEU A 6 5.22 -17.88 -3.01
C LEU A 6 5.18 -16.35 -3.12
N PRO A 7 4.01 -15.69 -2.97
CA PRO A 7 3.85 -14.28 -3.30
C PRO A 7 4.47 -13.35 -2.24
N PHE A 8 5.77 -13.49 -1.97
CA PHE A 8 6.50 -12.53 -1.15
C PHE A 8 6.38 -11.10 -1.72
N ALA A 9 6.19 -10.99 -3.04
CA ALA A 9 6.07 -9.72 -3.75
C ALA A 9 4.64 -9.19 -3.91
N ASP A 10 3.60 -10.00 -3.72
CA ASP A 10 2.23 -9.56 -4.00
C ASP A 10 1.53 -8.95 -2.79
N VAL A 11 0.46 -8.22 -3.09
CA VAL A 11 -0.47 -7.65 -2.14
C VAL A 11 -1.34 -8.76 -1.55
N VAL A 12 -1.51 -8.77 -0.24
CA VAL A 12 -2.42 -9.69 0.47
C VAL A 12 -3.56 -8.87 1.05
N LEU A 13 -4.80 -9.21 0.70
CA LEU A 13 -6.00 -8.51 1.19
C LEU A 13 -6.44 -9.04 2.56
N PHE A 14 -7.03 -8.15 3.36
CA PHE A 14 -7.69 -8.42 4.63
C PHE A 14 -9.05 -7.72 4.65
N GLU A 15 -9.89 -8.02 5.65
CA GLU A 15 -11.19 -7.35 5.83
C GLU A 15 -11.06 -5.83 5.97
N ASP A 16 -10.02 -5.36 6.66
CA ASP A 16 -9.81 -3.96 7.02
C ASP A 16 -8.77 -3.22 6.16
N GLY A 17 -8.21 -3.91 5.15
CA GLY A 17 -7.14 -3.35 4.35
C GLY A 17 -6.31 -4.39 3.59
N PHE A 18 -5.01 -4.18 3.54
CA PHE A 18 -4.09 -5.06 2.81
C PHE A 18 -2.68 -4.94 3.35
N SER A 19 -1.82 -5.90 3.01
CA SER A 19 -0.37 -5.77 3.18
C SER A 19 0.33 -5.77 1.84
N LEU A 20 1.45 -5.04 1.78
CA LEU A 20 2.37 -5.06 0.64
C LEU A 20 3.83 -5.19 1.12
N PRO A 21 4.77 -5.57 0.23
CA PRO A 21 6.18 -5.65 0.57
C PRO A 21 6.74 -4.28 1.00
N GLU A 22 7.64 -4.26 1.99
CA GLU A 22 8.24 -3.00 2.47
C GLU A 22 8.95 -2.23 1.34
N LEU A 23 9.58 -2.93 0.41
CA LEU A 23 10.23 -2.29 -0.75
C LEU A 23 9.23 -1.50 -1.60
N LYS A 24 8.05 -2.08 -1.87
CA LYS A 24 7.00 -1.40 -2.63
C LYS A 24 6.43 -0.22 -1.85
N TRP A 25 6.32 -0.34 -0.53
CA TRP A 25 5.91 0.78 0.33
C TRP A 25 6.89 1.95 0.25
N ARG A 26 8.19 1.68 0.35
CA ARG A 26 9.24 2.70 0.23
C ARG A 26 9.23 3.39 -1.12
N GLU A 27 8.98 2.65 -2.21
CA GLU A 27 8.81 3.22 -3.54
C GLU A 27 7.65 4.23 -3.59
N LEU A 28 6.48 3.88 -3.05
CA LEU A 28 5.30 4.77 -3.02
C LEU A 28 5.56 6.08 -2.28
N ILE A 29 6.29 6.01 -1.15
CA ILE A 29 6.70 7.20 -0.40
C ILE A 29 7.74 8.00 -1.18
N PHE A 30 8.72 7.32 -1.79
CA PHE A 30 9.80 7.96 -2.54
C PHE A 30 9.29 8.76 -3.75
N ILE A 31 8.35 8.21 -4.51
CA ILE A 31 7.74 8.90 -5.66
C ILE A 31 6.67 9.92 -5.25
N GLY A 32 6.35 9.98 -3.95
CA GLY A 32 5.33 10.89 -3.39
C GLY A 32 3.89 10.47 -3.68
N ALA A 33 3.63 9.26 -4.17
CA ALA A 33 2.27 8.77 -4.42
C ALA A 33 1.45 8.68 -3.12
N LEU A 34 2.14 8.43 -2.00
CA LEU A 34 1.62 8.53 -0.65
C LEU A 34 2.47 9.49 0.16
N ARG A 35 1.83 10.34 0.95
CA ARG A 35 2.50 11.29 1.84
C ARG A 35 1.97 11.15 3.27
N PRO A 36 2.81 11.38 4.30
CA PRO A 36 2.33 11.46 5.67
C PRO A 36 1.47 12.72 5.89
N GLU A 37 0.39 12.59 6.65
CA GLU A 37 -0.51 13.64 7.10
C GLU A 37 -0.87 13.36 8.57
N GLY A 38 -0.09 13.93 9.50
CA GLY A 38 -0.16 13.56 10.91
C GLY A 38 0.18 12.08 11.12
N ASP A 39 -0.72 11.35 11.78
CA ASP A 39 -0.59 9.90 12.04
C ASP A 39 -1.07 9.02 10.87
N LEU A 40 -1.49 9.63 9.77
CA LEU A 40 -2.07 8.95 8.61
C LEU A 40 -1.18 9.13 7.36
N PHE A 41 -1.46 8.32 6.35
CA PHE A 41 -0.93 8.49 5.00
C PHE A 41 -2.08 8.77 4.04
N VAL A 42 -1.87 9.70 3.12
CA VAL A 42 -2.89 10.06 2.12
C VAL A 42 -2.33 9.91 0.71
N ARG A 43 -3.21 9.55 -0.23
CA ARG A 43 -2.88 9.56 -1.66
C ARG A 43 -2.78 11.00 -2.16
N ASP A 44 -1.67 11.33 -2.81
CA ASP A 44 -1.50 12.61 -3.51
C ASP A 44 -2.02 12.46 -4.94
N PRO A 45 -3.12 13.14 -5.33
CA PRO A 45 -3.68 13.04 -6.68
C PRO A 45 -2.80 13.69 -7.76
N SER A 46 -1.86 14.56 -7.37
CA SER A 46 -0.91 15.19 -8.30
C SER A 46 0.24 14.28 -8.70
N ARG A 47 0.37 13.11 -8.06
CA ARG A 47 1.45 12.14 -8.27
C ARG A 47 0.93 10.87 -8.94
N PRO A 48 1.70 10.28 -9.87
CA PRO A 48 1.31 9.03 -10.50
C PRO A 48 1.27 7.90 -9.46
N MET A 49 0.19 7.13 -9.47
CA MET A 49 0.10 5.89 -8.69
C MET A 49 0.59 4.73 -9.56
N PRO A 50 1.64 3.98 -9.16
CA PRO A 50 2.06 2.80 -9.88
C PRO A 50 0.93 1.79 -10.05
N SER A 51 0.91 1.10 -11.18
CA SER A 51 -0.08 0.06 -11.42
C SER A 51 0.12 -1.11 -10.45
N PHE A 52 -0.94 -1.48 -9.77
CA PHE A 52 -1.02 -2.72 -8.99
C PHE A 52 -1.84 -3.73 -9.78
N ARG A 53 -1.53 -5.03 -9.62
CA ARG A 53 -2.37 -6.11 -10.16
C ARG A 53 -3.81 -6.00 -9.65
N LEU A 54 -3.96 -5.65 -8.38
CA LEU A 54 -5.26 -5.36 -7.76
C LEU A 54 -5.56 -3.86 -7.93
N PRO A 55 -6.60 -3.48 -8.69
CA PRO A 55 -6.98 -2.10 -8.86
C PRO A 55 -7.59 -1.53 -7.57
N GLY A 56 -7.52 -0.21 -7.38
CA GLY A 56 -8.26 0.47 -6.31
C GLY A 56 -7.74 0.26 -4.89
N LEU A 57 -6.49 -0.20 -4.71
CA LEU A 57 -5.87 -0.30 -3.37
C LEU A 57 -5.76 1.06 -2.68
N PHE A 58 -5.38 2.08 -3.45
CA PHE A 58 -5.23 3.46 -2.98
C PHE A 58 -6.22 4.38 -3.70
N PRO A 59 -7.51 4.45 -3.32
CA PRO A 59 -8.44 5.40 -3.91
C PRO A 59 -8.03 6.85 -3.59
N GLU A 60 -8.44 7.79 -4.45
CA GLU A 60 -8.21 9.22 -4.25
C GLU A 60 -8.96 9.73 -3.03
N GLY A 61 -8.35 10.66 -2.27
CA GLY A 61 -8.92 11.22 -1.04
C GLY A 61 -8.90 10.29 0.17
N ALA A 62 -8.57 9.00 0.02
CA ALA A 62 -8.53 8.07 1.14
C ALA A 62 -7.31 8.29 2.04
N ARG A 63 -7.54 8.05 3.33
CA ARG A 63 -6.53 8.07 4.39
C ARG A 63 -6.26 6.67 4.90
N PHE A 64 -5.00 6.39 5.21
CA PHE A 64 -4.54 5.07 5.61
C PHE A 64 -3.78 5.12 6.93
N ARG A 65 -4.07 4.16 7.81
CA ARG A 65 -3.18 3.83 8.93
C ARG A 65 -2.21 2.76 8.47
N VAL A 66 -0.94 2.92 8.84
CA VAL A 66 0.15 2.07 8.37
C VAL A 66 0.92 1.49 9.54
N ARG A 67 1.16 0.18 9.50
CA ARG A 67 2.02 -0.52 10.48
C ARG A 67 3.04 -1.37 9.74
N ARG A 68 4.28 -1.36 10.22
CA ARG A 68 5.34 -2.23 9.69
C ARG A 68 5.29 -3.57 10.43
N GLU A 69 5.27 -4.65 9.68
CA GLU A 69 5.17 -6.03 10.16
C GLU A 69 6.30 -6.85 9.51
N GLY A 70 7.52 -6.66 10.00
CA GLY A 70 8.73 -7.28 9.44
C GLY A 70 8.95 -6.84 7.99
N PRO A 71 9.04 -7.78 7.01
CA PRO A 71 9.30 -7.45 5.60
C PRO A 71 8.08 -6.86 4.87
N ARG A 72 6.97 -6.64 5.58
CA ARG A 72 5.70 -6.19 5.01
C ARG A 72 5.17 -4.96 5.73
N VAL A 73 4.30 -4.25 5.04
CA VAL A 73 3.61 -3.07 5.55
C VAL A 73 2.12 -3.33 5.44
N ARG A 74 1.43 -3.28 6.59
CA ARG A 74 -0.02 -3.36 6.67
C ARG A 74 -0.61 -1.97 6.54
N VAL A 75 -1.56 -1.84 5.63
CA VAL A 75 -2.25 -0.61 5.27
C VAL A 75 -3.73 -0.84 5.52
N CYS A 76 -4.27 -0.17 6.53
CA CYS A 76 -5.70 -0.22 6.85
C CYS A 76 -6.35 1.07 6.39
N ARG A 77 -7.53 0.99 5.75
CA ARG A 77 -8.30 2.19 5.46
C ARG A 77 -8.77 2.78 6.77
N ASN A 78 -8.54 4.07 6.98
CA ASN A 78 -9.21 4.76 8.08
C ASN A 78 -10.63 5.10 7.58
N PRO A 79 -11.70 4.57 8.20
CA PRO A 79 -13.01 5.15 7.98
C PRO A 79 -12.94 6.58 8.53
N ASP A 80 -13.21 7.56 7.68
CA ASP A 80 -13.45 8.94 8.12
C ASP A 80 -14.65 8.99 9.08
#